data_AF-A0A530REL2-F1
#
_entry.id   AF-A0A530REL2-F1
#
_cell.length_a   1.000
_cell.length_b   1.000
_cell.length_c   1.000
_cell.angle_alpha   90.00
_cell.angle_beta   90.00
_cell.angle_gamma   90.00
#
_symmetry.space_group_name_H-M   'P 1'
#
loop_
_entity.id
_entity.type
_entity.pdbx_description
1 polymer ?
#
loop_
_entity_poly.entity_id
_entity_poly.type
_entity_poly.pdbx_seq_one_letter_code
_entity_poly.pdbx_strand_id
1 'polypeptide(L)'
;VLIPTAAHIRNLNAARLAADVMGTPTLVVARTDAEAAKLLTSDIDERDQPFVDYGAGRTVEGFYHVRNGIEPCIARAIAYAPYADLIWCETSKPDLAQAKKFAEGVHRHHPGKLLAYNCSPSFNWKKNLDDATIARFQRELGAMGYKFQFITLAGFHQLNFGMFELARGYKARQMAAYSELQEAEFAAEAHGYTATKHQREVGTGYFDAVSMAITGGRSSTTAMHESTEHAQFKPAAE
;
A
#
# COMPACT_ATOMS: atom_id res chain seq x y z
N VAL A 1 -5.70 5.72 -19.60
CA VAL A 1 -5.15 5.51 -20.96
C VAL A 1 -3.80 4.83 -20.81
N LEU A 2 -3.58 3.70 -21.47
CA LEU A 2 -2.30 2.99 -21.49
C LEU A 2 -1.29 3.72 -22.39
N ILE A 3 -0.01 3.52 -22.11
CA ILE A 3 1.09 3.81 -23.04
C ILE A 3 1.55 2.52 -23.74
N PRO A 4 2.27 2.59 -24.88
CA PRO A 4 2.83 1.42 -25.52
C PRO A 4 3.73 0.64 -24.57
N THR A 5 3.78 -0.68 -24.74
CA THR A 5 4.59 -1.59 -23.93
C THR A 5 6.07 -1.15 -23.89
N ALA A 6 6.65 -0.77 -25.03
CA ALA A 6 8.01 -0.23 -25.11
C ALA A 6 8.19 1.10 -24.37
N ALA A 7 7.15 1.94 -24.28
CA ALA A 7 7.21 3.18 -23.52
C ALA A 7 7.30 2.92 -22.02
N HIS A 8 6.54 1.93 -21.51
CA HIS A 8 6.65 1.57 -20.10
C HIS A 8 8.00 0.90 -19.77
N ILE A 9 8.53 0.05 -20.66
CA ILE A 9 9.88 -0.52 -20.51
C ILE A 9 10.95 0.58 -20.45
N ARG A 10 10.83 1.65 -21.24
CA ARG A 10 11.73 2.83 -21.15
C ARG A 10 11.68 3.46 -19.75
N ASN A 11 10.50 3.59 -19.15
CA ASN A 11 10.37 4.12 -17.78
C ASN A 11 11.01 3.20 -16.74
N LEU A 12 10.83 1.87 -16.87
CA LEU A 12 11.47 0.89 -15.98
C LEU A 12 12.99 0.95 -16.06
N ASN A 13 13.55 1.05 -17.27
CA ASN A 13 14.99 1.23 -17.47
C ASN A 13 15.50 2.57 -16.91
N ALA A 14 14.73 3.66 -17.06
CA ALA A 14 15.08 4.94 -16.45
C ALA A 14 15.11 4.85 -14.91
N ALA A 15 14.14 4.15 -14.32
CA ALA A 15 14.13 3.90 -12.88
C ALA A 15 15.33 3.05 -12.43
N ARG A 16 15.70 2.02 -13.19
CA ARG A 16 16.90 1.22 -12.91
C ARG A 16 18.18 2.05 -13.04
N LEU A 17 18.33 2.83 -14.11
CA LEU A 17 19.46 3.72 -14.31
C LEU A 17 19.59 4.72 -13.15
N ALA A 18 18.48 5.28 -12.66
CA ALA A 18 18.50 6.16 -11.50
C ALA A 18 19.03 5.44 -10.26
N ALA A 19 18.58 4.21 -9.99
CA ALA A 19 19.07 3.41 -8.86
C ALA A 19 20.58 3.08 -9.00
N ASP A 20 21.02 2.75 -10.22
CA ASP A 20 22.41 2.43 -10.52
C ASP A 20 23.33 3.67 -10.34
N VAL A 21 22.91 4.84 -10.83
CA VAL A 21 23.62 6.12 -10.64
C VAL A 21 23.72 6.48 -9.17
N MET A 22 22.66 6.23 -8.40
CA MET A 22 22.65 6.46 -6.94
C MET A 22 23.44 5.39 -6.17
N GLY A 23 23.88 4.30 -6.82
CA GLY A 23 24.60 3.20 -6.17
C GLY A 23 23.76 2.44 -5.15
N THR A 24 22.43 2.38 -5.35
CA THR A 24 21.49 1.75 -4.42
C THR A 24 20.74 0.59 -5.07
N PRO A 25 20.59 -0.57 -4.39
CA PRO A 25 19.86 -1.71 -4.92
C PRO A 25 18.32 -1.54 -4.75
N THR A 26 17.79 -0.40 -5.19
CA THR A 26 16.37 -0.07 -5.06
C THR A 26 15.53 -1.05 -5.87
N LEU A 27 14.49 -1.60 -5.23
CA LEU A 27 13.53 -2.48 -5.88
C LEU A 27 12.64 -1.68 -6.84
N VAL A 28 12.45 -2.21 -8.05
CA VAL A 28 11.57 -1.66 -9.08
C VAL A 28 10.34 -2.55 -9.23
N VAL A 29 9.15 -1.99 -9.06
CA VAL A 29 7.88 -2.71 -9.24
C VAL A 29 7.20 -2.22 -10.52
N ALA A 30 7.01 -3.11 -11.49
CA ALA A 30 6.25 -2.79 -12.70
C ALA A 30 4.75 -3.03 -12.49
N ARG A 31 3.95 -2.00 -12.73
CA ARG A 31 2.48 -2.07 -12.64
C ARG A 31 1.86 -2.03 -14.04
N THR A 32 0.86 -2.86 -14.28
CA THR A 32 -0.01 -2.75 -15.45
C THR A 32 -1.47 -2.48 -15.05
N ASP A 33 -2.11 -1.58 -15.80
CA ASP A 33 -3.51 -1.16 -15.65
C ASP A 33 -4.40 -1.70 -16.79
N ALA A 34 -3.87 -2.61 -17.60
CA ALA A 34 -4.55 -3.11 -18.80
C ALA A 34 -5.81 -3.95 -18.49
N GLU A 35 -6.09 -4.25 -17.23
CA GLU A 35 -7.26 -5.03 -16.82
C GLU A 35 -8.56 -4.25 -17.06
N ALA A 36 -8.55 -2.95 -16.78
CA ALA A 36 -9.70 -2.07 -16.92
C ALA A 36 -9.51 -0.94 -17.95
N ALA A 37 -8.27 -0.62 -18.33
CA ALA A 37 -7.99 0.48 -19.25
C ALA A 37 -8.47 0.17 -20.68
N LYS A 38 -9.35 1.02 -21.21
CA LYS A 38 -9.97 0.84 -22.55
C LYS A 38 -9.35 1.70 -23.66
N LEU A 39 -8.31 2.45 -23.34
CA LEU A 39 -7.67 3.39 -24.25
C LEU A 39 -6.16 3.20 -24.24
N LEU A 40 -5.51 3.38 -25.39
CA LEU A 40 -4.06 3.33 -25.60
C LEU A 40 -3.61 4.55 -26.42
N THR A 41 -2.48 5.16 -26.09
CA THR A 41 -2.04 6.38 -26.78
C THR A 41 -1.60 6.14 -28.23
N SER A 42 -1.00 4.98 -28.53
CA SER A 42 -0.55 4.64 -29.89
C SER A 42 -0.44 3.12 -30.04
N ASP A 43 -0.75 2.60 -31.23
CA ASP A 43 -0.62 1.20 -31.63
C ASP A 43 0.75 0.87 -32.27
N ILE A 44 1.75 1.75 -32.10
CA ILE A 44 3.08 1.61 -32.70
C ILE A 44 3.84 0.36 -32.25
N ASP A 45 3.52 -0.19 -31.08
CA ASP A 45 4.15 -1.40 -30.55
C ASP A 45 3.34 -2.62 -30.97
N GLU A 46 3.95 -3.49 -31.78
CA GLU A 46 3.33 -4.72 -32.29
C GLU A 46 2.77 -5.63 -31.18
N ARG A 47 3.32 -5.56 -29.97
CA ARG A 47 2.83 -6.35 -28.82
C ARG A 47 1.48 -5.86 -28.30
N ASP A 48 1.12 -4.62 -28.59
CA ASP A 48 -0.16 -4.02 -28.17
C ASP A 48 -1.25 -4.15 -29.24
N GLN A 49 -0.88 -4.25 -30.52
CA GLN A 49 -1.79 -4.37 -31.66
C GLN A 49 -2.82 -5.52 -31.53
N PRO A 50 -2.48 -6.72 -31.00
CA PRO A 50 -3.45 -7.80 -30.78
C PRO A 50 -4.59 -7.44 -29.83
N PHE A 51 -4.52 -6.32 -29.12
CA PHE A 51 -5.54 -5.85 -28.19
C PHE A 51 -6.25 -4.59 -28.69
N VAL A 52 -5.80 -3.97 -29.78
CA VAL A 52 -6.44 -2.79 -30.36
C VAL A 52 -7.76 -3.18 -31.03
N ASP A 53 -8.79 -2.37 -30.81
CA ASP A 53 -10.05 -2.42 -31.53
C ASP A 53 -10.05 -1.38 -32.65
N TYR A 54 -9.54 -1.79 -33.81
CA TYR A 54 -9.50 -0.95 -35.00
C TYR A 54 -10.90 -0.62 -35.55
N GLY A 55 -11.92 -1.43 -35.25
CA GLY A 55 -13.29 -1.20 -35.69
C GLY A 55 -13.97 -0.04 -34.97
N ALA A 56 -13.60 0.19 -33.70
CA ALA A 56 -14.09 1.32 -32.91
C ALA A 56 -13.50 2.68 -33.35
N GLY A 57 -12.49 2.70 -34.22
CA GLY A 57 -11.79 3.92 -34.61
C GLY A 57 -10.98 4.53 -33.46
N ARG A 58 -10.78 5.86 -33.50
CA ARG A 58 -10.06 6.61 -32.47
C ARG A 58 -10.99 7.59 -31.75
N THR A 59 -10.66 7.91 -30.51
CA THR A 59 -11.34 8.99 -29.78
C THR A 59 -11.03 10.36 -30.39
N VAL A 60 -11.74 11.41 -29.96
CA VAL A 60 -11.52 12.78 -30.45
C VAL A 60 -10.14 13.33 -30.09
N GLU A 61 -9.54 12.84 -29.01
CA GLU A 61 -8.17 13.14 -28.58
C GLU A 61 -7.12 12.34 -29.37
N GLY A 62 -7.56 11.39 -30.22
CA GLY A 62 -6.70 10.56 -31.05
C GLY A 62 -6.25 9.25 -30.40
N PHE A 63 -6.84 8.82 -29.28
CA PHE A 63 -6.49 7.55 -28.63
C PHE A 63 -7.13 6.34 -29.33
N TYR A 64 -6.43 5.22 -29.28
CA TYR A 64 -6.94 3.93 -29.76
C TYR A 64 -7.81 3.28 -28.69
N HIS A 65 -8.91 2.65 -29.10
CA HIS A 65 -9.65 1.74 -28.25
C HIS A 65 -8.92 0.40 -28.12
N VAL A 66 -8.91 -0.18 -26.92
CA VAL A 66 -8.30 -1.50 -26.67
C VAL A 66 -9.26 -2.41 -25.90
N ARG A 67 -9.18 -3.70 -26.19
CA ARG A 67 -9.79 -4.79 -25.41
C ARG A 67 -9.00 -4.96 -24.12
N ASN A 68 -9.58 -4.49 -23.02
CA ASN A 68 -9.03 -4.64 -21.68
C ASN A 68 -9.20 -6.07 -21.15
N GLY A 69 -8.44 -6.43 -20.11
CA GLY A 69 -8.63 -7.67 -19.37
C GLY A 69 -7.33 -8.37 -18.99
N ILE A 70 -7.44 -9.64 -18.60
CA ILE A 70 -6.30 -10.39 -18.06
C ILE A 70 -5.24 -10.75 -19.11
N GLU A 71 -5.64 -10.93 -20.36
CA GLU A 71 -4.73 -11.29 -21.45
C GLU A 71 -3.69 -10.21 -21.77
N PRO A 72 -4.07 -8.94 -22.01
CA PRO A 72 -3.07 -7.87 -22.18
C PRO A 72 -2.26 -7.62 -20.90
N CYS A 73 -2.80 -7.92 -19.71
CA CYS A 73 -2.04 -7.85 -18.47
C CYS A 73 -0.91 -8.87 -18.42
N ILE A 74 -1.19 -10.14 -18.74
CA ILE A 74 -0.17 -11.21 -18.77
C ILE A 74 0.88 -10.90 -19.84
N ALA A 75 0.47 -10.49 -21.05
CA ALA A 75 1.40 -10.15 -22.12
C ALA A 75 2.36 -9.01 -21.72
N ARG A 76 1.81 -7.93 -21.14
CA ARG A 76 2.61 -6.80 -20.63
C ARG A 76 3.50 -7.20 -19.47
N ALA A 77 2.99 -8.00 -18.52
CA ALA A 77 3.77 -8.49 -17.39
C ALA A 77 5.00 -9.29 -17.83
N ILE A 78 4.83 -10.21 -18.79
CA ILE A 78 5.95 -10.97 -19.38
C ILE A 78 6.96 -10.01 -20.02
N ALA A 79 6.50 -9.02 -20.79
CA ALA A 79 7.38 -8.03 -21.41
C ALA A 79 8.14 -7.16 -20.39
N TYR A 80 7.53 -6.86 -19.24
CA TYR A 80 8.14 -6.04 -18.19
C TYR A 80 9.07 -6.84 -17.26
N ALA A 81 8.91 -8.16 -17.19
CA ALA A 81 9.60 -9.00 -16.22
C ALA A 81 11.13 -8.85 -16.19
N PRO A 82 11.86 -8.70 -17.31
CA PRO A 82 13.31 -8.52 -17.27
C PRO A 82 13.75 -7.17 -16.65
N TYR A 83 12.84 -6.20 -16.53
CA TYR A 83 13.15 -4.81 -16.18
C TYR A 83 12.62 -4.41 -14.78
N ALA A 84 12.02 -5.34 -14.05
CA ALA A 84 11.43 -5.08 -12.73
C ALA A 84 11.72 -6.24 -11.78
N ASP A 85 11.82 -5.95 -10.48
CA ASP A 85 12.02 -6.95 -9.44
C ASP A 85 10.70 -7.65 -9.08
N LEU A 86 9.60 -6.88 -9.03
CA LEU A 86 8.24 -7.39 -8.85
C LEU A 86 7.30 -6.91 -9.94
N ILE A 87 6.23 -7.66 -10.19
CA ILE A 87 5.15 -7.28 -11.11
C ILE A 87 3.81 -7.21 -10.38
N TRP A 88 3.04 -6.17 -10.68
CA TRP A 88 1.70 -5.93 -10.17
C TRP A 88 0.71 -5.71 -11.32
N CYS A 89 -0.41 -6.45 -11.30
CA CYS A 89 -1.58 -6.15 -12.12
C CYS A 89 -2.66 -5.52 -11.23
N GLU A 90 -3.13 -4.32 -11.56
CA GLU A 90 -4.34 -3.79 -10.94
C GLU A 90 -5.57 -4.62 -11.41
N THR A 91 -6.55 -4.81 -10.54
CA THR A 91 -7.75 -5.62 -10.83
C THR A 91 -9.02 -4.89 -10.44
N SER A 92 -10.14 -5.23 -11.07
CA SER A 92 -11.44 -4.63 -10.77
C SER A 92 -12.14 -5.23 -9.54
N LYS A 93 -11.70 -6.41 -9.07
CA LYS A 93 -12.27 -7.14 -7.92
C LYS A 93 -11.20 -7.94 -7.16
N PRO A 94 -11.44 -8.29 -5.87
CA PRO A 94 -10.59 -9.20 -5.13
C PRO A 94 -10.92 -10.66 -5.51
N ASP A 95 -10.28 -11.17 -6.56
CA ASP A 95 -10.55 -12.49 -7.14
C ASP A 95 -9.30 -13.38 -7.15
N LEU A 96 -9.32 -14.45 -6.35
CA LEU A 96 -8.20 -15.41 -6.24
C LEU A 96 -8.00 -16.24 -7.51
N ALA A 97 -9.05 -16.51 -8.29
CA ALA A 97 -8.94 -17.27 -9.54
C ALA A 97 -8.28 -16.41 -10.63
N GLN A 98 -8.65 -15.13 -10.73
CA GLN A 98 -7.97 -14.18 -11.62
C GLN A 98 -6.50 -14.01 -11.22
N ALA A 99 -6.23 -13.86 -9.91
CA ALA A 99 -4.87 -13.76 -9.38
C ALA A 99 -4.02 -15.00 -9.73
N LYS A 100 -4.58 -16.20 -9.55
CA LYS A 100 -3.92 -17.46 -9.92
C LYS A 100 -3.62 -17.52 -11.42
N LYS A 101 -4.59 -17.17 -12.28
CA LYS A 101 -4.41 -17.14 -13.74
C LYS A 101 -3.29 -16.19 -14.16
N PHE A 102 -3.21 -15.01 -13.54
CA PHE A 102 -2.13 -14.06 -13.79
C PHE A 102 -0.77 -14.63 -13.37
N ALA A 103 -0.68 -15.15 -12.14
CA ALA A 103 0.55 -15.69 -11.60
C ALA A 103 1.09 -16.85 -12.45
N GLU A 104 0.24 -17.82 -12.78
CA GLU A 104 0.61 -18.95 -13.65
C GLU A 104 1.02 -18.50 -15.06
N GLY A 105 0.35 -17.48 -15.62
CA GLY A 105 0.69 -16.91 -16.92
C GLY A 105 2.08 -16.27 -16.95
N VAL A 106 2.44 -15.53 -15.90
CA VAL A 106 3.77 -14.93 -15.73
C VAL A 106 4.81 -16.01 -15.44
N HIS A 107 4.56 -16.89 -14.48
CA HIS A 107 5.52 -17.92 -14.06
C HIS A 107 5.82 -18.97 -15.13
N ARG A 108 4.93 -19.18 -16.09
CA ARG A 108 5.23 -20.01 -17.28
C ARG A 108 6.42 -19.49 -18.07
N HIS A 109 6.63 -18.17 -18.11
CA HIS A 109 7.71 -17.52 -18.87
C HIS A 109 8.86 -17.06 -17.96
N HIS A 110 8.54 -16.69 -16.72
CA HIS A 110 9.49 -16.26 -15.71
C HIS A 110 9.24 -17.00 -14.39
N PRO A 111 9.66 -18.27 -14.27
CA PRO A 111 9.48 -19.05 -13.06
C PRO A 111 10.04 -18.34 -11.83
N GLY A 112 9.26 -18.31 -10.74
CA GLY A 112 9.66 -17.67 -9.49
C GLY A 112 9.64 -16.14 -9.49
N LYS A 113 9.14 -15.48 -10.55
CA LYS A 113 9.04 -14.02 -10.57
C LYS A 113 8.16 -13.52 -9.41
N LEU A 114 8.70 -12.62 -8.60
CA LEU A 114 7.97 -12.06 -7.47
C LEU A 114 6.82 -11.19 -7.96
N LEU A 115 5.65 -11.36 -7.34
CA LEU A 115 4.45 -10.58 -7.68
C LEU A 115 4.05 -9.70 -6.50
N ALA A 116 3.29 -8.64 -6.80
CA ALA A 116 2.68 -7.78 -5.82
C ALA A 116 1.16 -7.65 -6.04
N TYR A 117 0.39 -7.53 -4.96
CA TYR A 117 -1.06 -7.47 -4.99
C TYR A 117 -1.60 -6.32 -4.14
N ASN A 118 -2.48 -5.52 -4.73
CA ASN A 118 -3.22 -4.47 -4.05
C ASN A 118 -4.51 -5.05 -3.44
N CYS A 119 -4.55 -5.18 -2.12
CA CYS A 119 -5.75 -5.46 -1.35
C CYS A 119 -6.59 -4.18 -1.22
N SER A 120 -7.12 -3.71 -2.35
CA SER A 120 -7.67 -2.36 -2.50
C SER A 120 -8.91 -2.09 -1.64
N PRO A 121 -8.97 -0.97 -0.90
CA PRO A 121 -10.20 -0.47 -0.28
C PRO A 121 -11.27 0.00 -1.28
N SER A 122 -10.90 0.22 -2.54
CA SER A 122 -11.88 0.48 -3.61
C SER A 122 -12.78 -0.74 -3.88
N PHE A 123 -12.40 -1.92 -3.39
CA PHE A 123 -13.26 -3.09 -3.41
C PHE A 123 -14.25 -3.03 -2.25
N ASN A 124 -15.53 -3.31 -2.52
CA ASN A 124 -16.45 -3.69 -1.46
C ASN A 124 -16.22 -5.17 -1.11
N TRP A 125 -15.38 -5.43 -0.11
CA TRP A 125 -14.92 -6.77 0.26
C TRP A 125 -16.07 -7.73 0.58
N LYS A 126 -16.97 -7.38 1.52
CA LYS A 126 -18.11 -8.23 1.90
C LYS A 126 -19.16 -8.41 0.82
N LYS A 127 -19.22 -7.51 -0.17
CA LYS A 127 -20.07 -7.69 -1.35
C LYS A 127 -19.51 -8.74 -2.32
N ASN A 128 -18.19 -8.90 -2.37
CA ASN A 128 -17.54 -9.81 -3.32
C ASN A 128 -17.21 -11.18 -2.72
N LEU A 129 -16.90 -11.24 -1.42
CA LEU A 129 -16.34 -12.42 -0.76
C LEU A 129 -17.03 -12.70 0.57
N ASP A 130 -17.11 -13.99 0.93
CA ASP A 130 -17.48 -14.42 2.28
C ASP A 130 -16.33 -14.22 3.29
N ASP A 131 -16.67 -14.22 4.59
CA ASP A 131 -15.72 -13.97 5.67
C ASP A 131 -14.58 -15.02 5.70
N ALA A 132 -14.87 -16.28 5.37
CA ALA A 132 -13.88 -17.35 5.33
C ALA A 132 -12.85 -17.13 4.21
N THR A 133 -13.27 -16.56 3.09
CA THR A 133 -12.42 -16.25 1.92
C THR A 133 -11.61 -15.01 2.18
N ILE A 134 -12.20 -13.97 2.79
CA ILE A 134 -11.48 -12.77 3.26
C ILE A 134 -10.35 -13.18 4.22
N ALA A 135 -10.65 -14.04 5.20
CA ALA A 135 -9.67 -14.47 6.21
C ALA A 135 -8.45 -15.21 5.62
N ARG A 136 -8.62 -15.96 4.53
CA ARG A 136 -7.51 -16.68 3.87
C ARG A 136 -6.90 -15.94 2.68
N PHE A 137 -7.47 -14.82 2.23
CA PHE A 137 -7.17 -14.18 0.95
C PHE A 137 -5.67 -13.93 0.74
N GLN A 138 -5.02 -13.28 1.70
CA GLN A 138 -3.58 -12.96 1.59
C GLN A 138 -2.68 -14.20 1.65
N ARG A 139 -3.08 -15.23 2.42
CA ARG A 139 -2.33 -16.50 2.51
C ARG A 139 -2.36 -17.25 1.17
N GLU A 140 -3.52 -17.33 0.54
CA GLU A 140 -3.68 -17.94 -0.79
C GLU A 140 -2.87 -17.17 -1.84
N LEU A 141 -2.92 -15.84 -1.85
CA LEU A 141 -2.08 -15.00 -2.71
C LEU A 141 -0.57 -15.27 -2.48
N GLY A 142 -0.15 -15.41 -1.22
CA GLY A 142 1.23 -15.70 -0.86
C GLY A 142 1.74 -17.02 -1.47
N ALA A 143 0.88 -18.05 -1.53
CA ALA A 143 1.17 -19.33 -2.16
C ALA A 143 1.30 -19.23 -3.69
N MET A 144 0.62 -18.27 -4.32
CA MET A 144 0.69 -18.00 -5.77
C MET A 144 1.91 -17.15 -6.17
N GLY A 145 2.71 -16.66 -5.22
CA GLY A 145 3.90 -15.84 -5.49
C GLY A 145 3.73 -14.33 -5.30
N TYR A 146 2.57 -13.87 -4.79
CA TYR A 146 2.38 -12.48 -4.37
C TYR A 146 3.06 -12.21 -3.03
N LYS A 147 4.33 -11.82 -3.09
CA LYS A 147 5.21 -11.64 -1.92
C LYS A 147 5.18 -10.24 -1.32
N PHE A 148 4.65 -9.26 -2.05
CA PHE A 148 4.35 -7.94 -1.52
C PHE A 148 2.84 -7.68 -1.63
N GLN A 149 2.16 -7.55 -0.50
CA GLN A 149 0.71 -7.34 -0.44
C GLN A 149 0.42 -6.12 0.43
N PHE A 150 -0.43 -5.22 -0.04
CA PHE A 150 -0.62 -3.93 0.61
C PHE A 150 -2.06 -3.44 0.46
N ILE A 151 -2.52 -2.66 1.43
CA ILE A 151 -3.81 -1.97 1.40
C ILE A 151 -3.52 -0.49 1.14
N THR A 152 -3.78 -0.01 -0.07
CA THR A 152 -3.37 1.34 -0.52
C THR A 152 -3.93 2.48 0.33
N LEU A 153 -5.22 2.41 0.69
CA LEU A 153 -5.93 3.50 1.37
C LEU A 153 -6.21 3.22 2.86
N ALA A 154 -5.47 2.30 3.49
CA ALA A 154 -5.66 1.96 4.91
C ALA A 154 -5.59 3.20 5.82
N GLY A 155 -4.56 4.02 5.64
CA GLY A 155 -4.38 5.26 6.41
C GLY A 155 -5.51 6.26 6.20
N PHE A 156 -5.98 6.44 4.95
CA PHE A 156 -7.09 7.34 4.65
C PHE A 156 -8.38 6.91 5.35
N HIS A 157 -8.75 5.63 5.25
CA HIS A 157 -9.97 5.12 5.87
C HIS A 157 -9.89 5.17 7.41
N GLN A 158 -8.79 4.74 8.01
CA GLN A 158 -8.63 4.75 9.47
C GLN A 158 -8.65 6.18 10.04
N LEU A 159 -7.90 7.10 9.43
CA LEU A 159 -7.81 8.49 9.89
C LEU A 159 -9.17 9.19 9.82
N ASN A 160 -9.86 9.10 8.68
CA ASN A 160 -11.13 9.78 8.49
C ASN A 160 -12.24 9.17 9.35
N PHE A 161 -12.35 7.84 9.38
CA PHE A 161 -13.40 7.17 10.16
C PHE A 161 -13.20 7.37 11.66
N GLY A 162 -11.97 7.18 12.16
CA GLY A 162 -11.66 7.36 13.58
C GLY A 162 -11.96 8.78 14.05
N MET A 163 -11.53 9.79 13.30
CA MET A 163 -11.80 11.19 13.64
C MET A 163 -13.29 11.55 13.49
N PHE A 164 -13.99 11.02 12.49
CA PHE A 164 -15.42 11.24 12.31
C PHE A 164 -16.22 10.70 13.51
N GLU A 165 -15.96 9.46 13.94
CA GLU A 165 -16.64 8.86 15.09
C GLU A 165 -16.29 9.59 16.39
N LEU A 166 -15.03 9.98 16.60
CA LEU A 166 -14.63 10.78 17.75
C LEU A 166 -15.34 12.14 17.77
N ALA A 167 -15.33 12.88 16.67
CA ALA A 167 -15.99 14.19 16.58
C ALA A 167 -17.51 14.09 16.77
N ARG A 168 -18.13 13.04 16.21
CA ARG A 168 -19.55 12.74 16.38
C ARG A 168 -19.89 12.46 17.84
N GLY A 169 -19.10 11.63 18.52
CA GLY A 169 -19.24 11.34 19.95
C GLY A 169 -19.00 12.57 20.81
N TYR A 170 -17.95 13.32 20.52
CA TYR A 170 -17.56 14.53 21.26
C TYR A 170 -18.62 15.63 21.16
N LYS A 171 -19.25 15.82 20.00
CA LYS A 171 -20.40 16.72 19.84
C LYS A 171 -21.53 16.36 20.82
N ALA A 172 -21.78 15.07 21.03
CA ALA A 172 -22.91 14.60 21.84
C ALA A 172 -22.59 14.53 23.35
N ARG A 173 -21.40 14.05 23.73
CA ARG A 173 -21.04 13.67 25.10
C ARG A 173 -19.69 14.20 25.58
N GLN A 174 -19.07 15.09 24.80
CA GLN A 174 -17.84 15.81 25.14
C GLN A 174 -16.75 14.85 25.67
N MET A 175 -16.22 15.10 26.87
CA MET A 175 -15.12 14.34 27.46
C MET A 175 -15.42 12.86 27.66
N ALA A 176 -16.69 12.43 27.79
CA ALA A 176 -16.99 11.01 27.89
C ALA A 176 -16.56 10.24 26.62
N ALA A 177 -16.75 10.84 25.43
CA ALA A 177 -16.32 10.22 24.18
C ALA A 177 -14.79 10.17 24.03
N TYR A 178 -14.08 11.16 24.57
CA TYR A 178 -12.61 11.15 24.56
C TYR A 178 -12.05 10.16 25.59
N SER A 179 -12.64 10.08 26.79
CA SER A 179 -12.25 9.11 27.81
C SER A 179 -12.41 7.67 27.33
N GLU A 180 -13.44 7.37 26.53
CA GLU A 180 -13.60 6.04 25.90
C GLU A 180 -12.43 5.70 24.95
N LEU A 181 -11.94 6.67 24.18
CA LEU A 181 -10.75 6.48 23.35
C LEU A 181 -9.51 6.23 24.23
N GLN A 182 -9.31 7.02 25.28
CA GLN A 182 -8.17 6.87 26.18
C GLN A 182 -8.18 5.52 26.92
N GLU A 183 -9.34 5.05 27.38
CA GLU A 183 -9.46 3.71 27.98
C GLU A 183 -9.17 2.60 26.97
N ALA A 184 -9.57 2.77 25.70
CA ALA A 184 -9.21 1.85 24.65
C ALA A 184 -7.69 1.83 24.37
N GLU A 185 -7.01 2.98 24.46
CA GLU A 185 -5.54 3.08 24.37
C GLU A 185 -4.86 2.32 25.53
N PHE A 186 -5.31 2.51 26.77
CA PHE A 186 -4.80 1.76 27.92
C PHE A 186 -5.00 0.25 27.76
N ALA A 187 -6.18 -0.20 27.32
CA ALA A 187 -6.45 -1.61 27.09
C ALA A 187 -5.55 -2.21 25.98
N ALA A 188 -5.19 -1.40 24.97
CA ALA A 188 -4.30 -1.83 23.89
C ALA A 188 -2.83 -1.96 24.32
N GLU A 189 -2.41 -1.41 25.47
CA GLU A 189 -1.04 -1.55 25.97
C GLU A 189 -0.66 -3.02 26.20
N ALA A 190 -1.61 -3.87 26.59
CA ALA A 190 -1.42 -5.33 26.72
C ALA A 190 -1.05 -6.02 25.40
N HIS A 191 -1.30 -5.36 24.26
CA HIS A 191 -0.93 -5.81 22.92
C HIS A 191 0.30 -5.07 22.35
N GLY A 192 0.99 -4.28 23.17
CA GLY A 192 2.20 -3.55 22.79
C GLY A 192 1.97 -2.13 22.25
N TYR A 193 0.76 -1.56 22.39
CA TYR A 193 0.53 -0.14 22.12
C TYR A 193 1.25 0.74 23.16
N THR A 194 1.84 1.87 22.75
CA THR A 194 2.64 2.72 23.64
C THR A 194 2.26 4.19 23.64
N ALA A 195 1.47 4.64 22.66
CA ALA A 195 1.27 6.06 22.41
C ALA A 195 0.30 6.76 23.38
N THR A 196 -0.32 6.02 24.33
CA THR A 196 -0.99 6.60 25.50
C THR A 196 -0.04 7.55 26.26
N LYS A 197 1.23 7.14 26.34
CA LYS A 197 2.36 7.93 26.86
C LYS A 197 2.99 8.75 25.73
N HIS A 198 2.22 9.72 25.25
CA HIS A 198 2.54 10.51 24.06
C HIS A 198 3.81 11.36 24.17
N GLN A 199 4.23 11.80 25.37
CA GLN A 199 5.48 12.54 25.56
C GLN A 199 6.68 11.65 25.26
N ARG A 200 6.69 10.44 25.82
CA ARG A 200 7.71 9.43 25.48
C ARG A 200 7.69 9.10 23.98
N GLU A 201 6.51 8.89 23.40
CA GLU A 201 6.35 8.43 22.01
C GLU A 201 6.96 9.41 20.99
N VAL A 202 6.85 10.72 21.25
CA VAL A 202 7.46 11.76 20.39
C VAL A 202 8.92 12.06 20.73
N GLY A 203 9.52 11.30 21.65
CA GLY A 203 10.95 11.34 21.94
C GLY A 203 11.38 12.32 23.03
N THR A 204 10.48 12.79 23.91
CA THR A 204 10.85 13.73 24.98
C THR A 204 12.01 13.18 25.85
N GLY A 205 11.96 11.90 26.23
CA GLY A 205 13.06 11.26 26.97
C GLY A 205 14.37 11.15 26.18
N TYR A 206 14.31 11.03 24.85
CA TYR A 206 15.51 11.06 24.01
C TYR A 206 16.18 12.44 24.04
N PHE A 207 15.41 13.52 23.91
CA PHE A 207 15.94 14.88 23.97
C PHE A 207 16.41 15.28 25.38
N ASP A 208 15.81 14.73 26.43
CA ASP A 208 16.34 14.86 27.79
C ASP A 208 17.72 14.21 27.92
N ALA A 209 17.90 13.00 27.38
CA ALA A 209 19.20 12.32 27.39
C ALA A 209 20.27 13.10 26.61
N VAL A 210 19.91 13.67 25.45
CA VAL A 210 20.79 14.58 24.69
C VAL A 210 21.19 15.79 25.54
N SER A 211 20.22 16.42 26.22
CA SER A 211 20.47 17.58 27.09
C SER A 211 21.38 17.23 28.26
N MET A 212 21.18 16.07 28.88
CA MET A 212 22.02 15.58 29.96
C MET A 212 23.44 15.26 29.48
N ALA A 213 23.61 14.70 28.29
CA ALA A 213 24.93 14.48 27.69
C ALA A 213 25.68 15.81 27.45
N ILE A 214 25.00 16.82 26.89
CA ILE A 214 25.57 18.16 26.64
C ILE A 214 26.01 18.83 27.95
N THR A 215 25.19 18.73 28.99
CA THR A 215 25.39 19.46 30.25
C THR A 215 26.27 18.71 31.26
N GLY A 216 26.75 17.51 30.91
CA GLY A 216 27.48 16.65 31.84
C GLY A 216 26.62 16.22 33.03
N GLY A 217 25.33 15.98 32.79
CA GLY A 217 24.37 15.53 33.79
C GLY A 217 23.85 16.61 34.74
N ARG A 218 23.95 17.89 34.35
CA ARG A 218 23.63 19.04 35.24
C ARG A 218 22.50 19.92 34.72
N SER A 219 21.79 19.50 33.67
CA SER A 219 20.64 20.25 33.16
C SER A 219 19.56 20.35 34.24
N SER A 220 19.05 21.54 34.48
CA SER A 220 17.93 21.80 35.39
C SER A 220 16.59 21.93 34.65
N THR A 221 16.55 21.67 33.35
CA THR A 221 15.41 21.94 32.48
C THR A 221 15.03 20.73 31.60
N THR A 222 15.29 19.50 32.06
CA THR A 222 14.77 18.29 31.43
C THR A 222 13.26 18.19 31.61
N ALA A 223 12.54 17.64 30.63
CA ALA A 223 11.08 17.71 30.56
C ALA A 223 10.36 16.55 31.25
N MET A 224 10.88 15.32 31.20
CA MET A 224 10.12 14.12 31.58
C MET A 224 9.85 14.00 33.09
N HIS A 225 10.85 14.31 33.94
CA HIS A 225 10.79 13.99 35.38
C HIS A 225 9.61 14.66 36.10
N GLU A 226 9.29 15.89 35.73
CA GLU A 226 8.19 16.67 36.34
C GLU A 226 6.92 16.69 35.47
N SER A 227 6.85 15.85 34.45
CA SER A 227 5.69 15.79 33.55
C SER A 227 4.46 15.13 34.19
N THR A 228 3.26 15.50 33.70
CA THR A 228 2.02 14.81 34.07
C THR A 228 2.02 13.36 33.61
N GLU A 229 2.68 13.04 32.50
CA GLU A 229 2.87 11.66 32.02
C GLU A 229 3.59 10.82 33.08
N HIS A 230 4.72 11.31 33.62
CA HIS A 230 5.46 10.62 34.67
C HIS A 230 4.62 10.43 35.95
N ALA A 231 3.80 11.42 36.29
CA ALA A 231 3.00 11.39 37.52
C ALA A 231 1.75 10.47 37.41
N GLN A 232 1.03 10.50 36.29
CA GLN A 232 -0.33 9.96 36.17
C GLN A 232 -0.43 8.68 35.34
N PHE A 233 0.57 8.37 34.50
CA PHE A 233 0.53 7.22 33.59
C PHE A 233 1.41 6.06 34.11
N LYS A 234 1.54 5.97 35.43
CA LYS A 234 2.17 4.82 36.09
C LYS A 234 1.26 3.59 35.92
N PRO A 235 1.81 2.37 35.79
CA PRO A 235 0.99 1.17 35.85
C PRO A 235 0.15 1.21 37.12
N ALA A 236 -1.15 0.91 37.02
CA ALA A 236 -1.94 0.64 38.21
C ALA A 236 -1.21 -0.46 38.98
N ALA A 237 -0.84 -0.19 40.24
CA ALA A 237 0.02 -1.05 41.03
C ALA A 237 -0.41 -2.53 40.93
N GLU A 238 0.56 -3.42 40.68
CA GLU A 238 0.41 -4.88 40.85
C GLU A 238 -0.03 -5.23 42.28
#